data_AF-A0A0R1KC12-F1
#
_entry.id   AF-A0A0R1KC12-F1
#
_cell.length_a   1.000
_cell.length_b   1.000
_cell.length_c   1.000
_cell.angle_alpha   90.00
_cell.angle_beta   90.00
_cell.angle_gamma   90.00
#
_symmetry.space_group_name_H-M   'P 1'
#
loop_
_entity.id
_entity.type
_entity.pdbx_description
1 polymer ?
#
loop_
_entity_poly.entity_id
_entity_poly.type
_entity_poly.pdbx_seq_one_letter_code
_entity_poly.pdbx_strand_id
1 'polypeptide(L)' 'MVIPAPFRKALHLNSGDELSVTVNSDNEIVLKKQPTALEWHDLMKDIPTEVVDIDKNGHYDEKKSPDFHDWMVNG' A
#
# COMPACT_ATOMS: atom_id res chain seq x y z
N MET A 1 13.44 7.58 21.14
CA MET A 1 14.39 7.89 20.06
C MET A 1 13.82 9.04 19.24
N VAL A 2 14.65 9.99 18.79
CA VAL A 2 14.21 11.11 17.95
C VAL A 2 15.14 11.17 16.74
N ILE A 3 14.59 11.22 15.52
CA ILE A 3 15.37 11.41 14.30
C ILE A 3 15.74 12.91 14.21
N PRO A 4 17.02 13.30 14.21
CA PRO A 4 17.41 14.72 14.23
C PRO A 4 16.93 15.48 12.98
N ALA A 5 16.70 16.79 13.14
CA ALA A 5 16.14 17.64 12.08
C ALA A 5 16.94 17.62 10.75
N PRO A 6 18.28 17.60 10.73
CA PRO A 6 19.03 17.50 9.47
C PRO A 6 18.71 16.22 8.68
N PHE A 7 18.60 15.08 9.36
CA PHE A 7 18.26 13.81 8.72
C PHE A 7 16.81 13.78 8.22
N ARG A 8 15.86 14.33 8.99
CA ARG A 8 14.47 14.45 8.53
C ARG A 8 14.37 15.27 7.24
N LYS A 9 15.12 16.38 7.14
CA LYS A 9 15.17 17.20 5.92
C LYS A 9 15.81 16.47 4.74
N ALA A 10 16.95 15.81 4.97
CA ALA A 10 17.66 15.08 3.92
C ALA A 10 16.86 13.89 3.37
N LEU A 11 16.04 13.26 4.21
CA LEU A 11 15.20 12.11 3.86
C LEU A 11 13.75 12.50 3.51
N HIS A 12 13.45 13.80 3.44
CA HIS A 12 12.10 14.32 3.17
C HIS A 12 11.01 13.70 4.06
N LEU A 13 11.32 13.53 5.36
CA LEU A 13 10.39 13.02 6.36
C LEU A 13 9.55 14.17 6.93
N ASN A 14 8.24 14.05 6.78
CA ASN A 14 7.26 14.99 7.31
C ASN A 14 6.57 14.42 8.55
N SER A 15 5.95 15.29 9.35
CA SER A 15 5.08 14.83 10.43
C SER A 15 3.91 14.04 9.85
N GLY A 16 3.68 12.83 10.36
CA GLY A 16 2.65 11.92 9.88
C GLY A 16 3.14 10.88 8.87
N ASP A 17 4.38 10.98 8.38
CA ASP A 17 4.97 9.92 7.56
C ASP A 17 5.16 8.64 8.38
N GLU A 18 4.83 7.50 7.77
CA GLU A 18 5.02 6.17 8.36
C GLU A 18 6.39 5.58 7.99
N LEU A 19 7.01 4.90 8.95
CA LEU A 19 8.31 4.25 8.79
C LEU A 19 8.22 2.79 9.22
N SER A 20 8.82 1.89 8.45
CA SER A 20 9.09 0.52 8.92
C SER A 20 10.43 0.48 9.66
N VAL A 21 10.46 -0.28 10.74
CA VAL A 21 11.67 -0.55 11.53
C VAL A 21 12.03 -2.02 11.39
N THR A 22 13.24 -2.32 10.94
CA THR A 22 13.75 -3.68 10.86
C THR A 22 15.16 -3.76 11.42
N VAL A 23 15.64 -4.98 11.67
CA VAL A 23 17.05 -5.27 11.94
C VAL A 23 17.59 -6.04 10.74
N ASN A 24 18.68 -5.55 10.15
CA ASN A 24 19.30 -6.20 8.98
C ASN A 24 20.25 -7.34 9.40
N SER A 25 20.86 -8.02 8.44
CA SER A 25 21.83 -9.10 8.66
C SER A 25 23.07 -8.68 9.46
N ASP A 26 23.40 -7.39 9.43
CA ASP A 26 24.55 -6.81 10.11
C ASP A 26 24.19 -6.30 11.53
N ASN A 27 23.00 -6.66 12.03
CA ASN A 27 22.43 -6.24 13.32
C ASN A 27 22.21 -4.73 13.46
N GLU A 28 22.02 -4.02 12.34
CA GLU A 28 21.72 -2.59 12.34
C GLU A 28 20.21 -2.34 12.33
N ILE A 29 19.77 -1.31 13.05
CA ILE A 29 18.40 -0.83 12.96
C ILE A 29 18.24 -0.04 11.67
N VAL A 30 17.38 -0.52 10.79
CA VAL A 30 17.04 0.15 9.52
C VAL A 30 15.67 0.81 9.64
N LEU A 31 15.63 2.10 9.34
CA LEU A 31 14.41 2.90 9.22
C LEU A 31 14.16 3.18 7.75
N LYS A 32 13.01 2.75 7.23
CA LYS A 32 12.63 2.97 5.83
C LYS A 32 11.28 3.65 5.74
N LYS A 33 11.18 4.69 4.90
CA LYS A 33 9.91 5.36 4.60
C LYS A 33 8.95 4.40 3.91
N GLN A 34 7.72 4.33 4.41
CA GLN A 34 6.65 3.59 3.77
C GLN A 34 6.03 4.45 2.65
N PRO A 35 5.67 3.84 1.51
CA PRO A 35 4.93 4.56 0.48
C PRO A 35 3.58 5.02 1.04
N THR A 36 3.18 6.23 0.68
CA THR A 36 1.83 6.77 0.93
C THR A 36 0.79 6.02 0.10
N ALA A 37 -0.49 6.18 0.44
CA ALA A 37 -1.58 5.60 -0.35
C ALA A 37 -1.55 6.06 -1.82
N LEU A 38 -1.15 7.30 -2.08
CA LEU A 38 -0.99 7.83 -3.44
C LEU A 38 0.19 7.17 -4.16
N GLU A 39 1.34 7.01 -3.49
CA GLU A 39 2.50 6.33 -4.07
C GLU A 39 2.22 4.84 -4.33
N TRP A 40 1.48 4.17 -3.45
CA TRP A 40 1.00 2.81 -3.70
C TRP A 40 0.06 2.74 -4.91
N HIS A 41 -0.88 3.66 -5.02
CA HIS A 41 -1.74 3.77 -6.19
C HIS A 41 -0.93 3.97 -7.47
N ASP A 42 0.04 4.89 -7.46
CA ASP A 42 0.90 5.15 -8.62
C ASP A 42 1.79 3.96 -9.00
N LEU A 43 2.25 3.16 -8.02
CA LEU A 43 3.02 1.94 -8.28
C LEU A 43 2.15 0.83 -8.89
N MET A 44 0.87 0.78 -8.55
CA MET A 44 -0.04 -0.30 -8.96
C MET A 44 -0.90 0.06 -10.17
N LYS A 45 -0.97 1.33 -10.59
CA LYS A 45 -1.89 1.80 -11.63
C LYS A 45 -1.74 1.09 -12.99
N ASP A 46 -0.53 0.63 -13.31
CA ASP A 46 -0.23 -0.04 -14.58
C ASP A 46 -0.45 -1.56 -14.50
N ILE A 47 -0.73 -2.09 -13.31
CA ILE A 47 -1.05 -3.51 -13.12
C ILE A 47 -2.54 -3.68 -13.44
N PRO A 48 -2.90 -4.51 -14.44
CA PRO A 48 -4.30 -4.76 -14.76
C PRO A 48 -4.97 -5.38 -13.54
N THR A 49 -5.86 -4.61 -12.92
CA THR A 49 -6.60 -5.01 -11.72
C THR A 49 -8.08 -5.00 -12.07
N GLU A 50 -8.76 -6.07 -11.72
CA GLU A 50 -10.22 -6.14 -11.84
C GLU A 50 -10.85 -5.14 -10.85
N VAL A 51 -11.64 -4.20 -11.37
CA VAL A 51 -12.39 -3.26 -10.53
C VAL A 51 -13.80 -3.79 -10.35
N VAL A 52 -14.18 -4.02 -9.10
CA VAL A 52 -15.50 -4.54 -8.73
C VAL A 52 -16.40 -3.38 -8.31
N ASP A 53 -17.32 -2.99 -9.20
CA ASP A 53 -18.33 -1.99 -8.89
C ASP A 53 -19.53 -2.65 -8.19
N ILE A 54 -19.63 -2.45 -6.88
CA ILE A 54 -20.74 -2.94 -6.07
C ILE A 54 -21.80 -1.85 -5.94
N ASP A 55 -23.04 -2.16 -6.32
CA ASP A 55 -24.16 -1.25 -6.22
C ASP A 55 -24.63 -1.05 -4.76
N LYS A 56 -25.54 -0.09 -4.56
CA LYS A 56 -26.11 0.23 -3.24
C LYS A 56 -26.87 -0.93 -2.57
N ASN A 57 -27.24 -1.96 -3.34
CA ASN A 57 -27.94 -3.15 -2.87
C ASN A 57 -26.98 -4.33 -2.66
N GLY A 58 -25.68 -4.16 -2.92
CA GLY A 58 -24.66 -5.20 -2.77
C GLY A 58 -24.48 -6.09 -4.00
N HIS A 59 -25.05 -5.75 -5.15
CA HIS A 59 -24.87 -6.53 -6.38
C HIS A 59 -23.68 -6.03 -7.20
N TYR A 60 -23.02 -6.94 -7.89
CA TYR A 60 -21.98 -6.68 -8.88
C TYR A 60 -22.23 -7.52 -10.14
N ASP A 61 -21.59 -7.17 -11.26
CA ASP A 61 -21.70 -7.91 -12.52
C ASP A 61 -20.62 -8.99 -12.58
N GLU A 62 -21.01 -10.25 -12.37
CA GLU A 62 -20.12 -11.43 -12.42
C GLU A 62 -19.35 -11.56 -13.73
N LYS A 63 -19.86 -11.00 -14.85
CA LYS A 63 -19.18 -11.07 -16.15
C LYS A 63 -18.13 -9.98 -16.32
N LYS A 64 -18.28 -8.85 -15.62
CA LYS A 64 -17.27 -7.79 -15.56
C LYS A 64 -16.22 -8.08 -14.51
N SER A 65 -16.60 -8.80 -13.46
CA SER A 65 -15.73 -9.18 -12.36
C SER A 65 -15.65 -10.71 -12.15
N PRO A 66 -15.24 -11.50 -13.18
CA PRO A 66 -15.18 -12.95 -13.09
C PRO A 66 -14.22 -13.48 -12.01
N ASP A 67 -13.07 -12.83 -11.78
CA ASP A 67 -12.09 -13.32 -10.80
C ASP A 67 -12.62 -13.14 -9.36
N PHE A 68 -13.25 -12.00 -9.09
CA PHE A 68 -13.95 -11.74 -7.83
C PHE A 68 -15.11 -12.73 -7.61
N HIS A 69 -15.86 -13.04 -8.66
CA HIS A 69 -16.96 -14.01 -8.57
C HIS A 69 -16.44 -15.41 -8.21
N ASP A 70 -15.39 -15.87 -8.88
CA ASP A 70 -14.77 -17.17 -8.62
C ASP A 70 -14.29 -17.26 -7.16
N TRP A 71 -13.61 -16.22 -6.66
CA TRP A 71 -13.19 -16.16 -5.26
C TRP A 71 -14.35 -16.25 -4.27
N MET A 72 -15.46 -15.54 -4.53
CA MET A 72 -16.63 -15.54 -3.64
C MET A 72 -17.39 -16.87 -3.63
N VAL A 73 -17.34 -17.64 -4.72
CA VAL A 73 -18.08 -18.89 -4.87
C VAL A 73 -17.23 -20.12 -4.55
N ASN A 74 -15.95 -20.11 -4.92
CA ASN A 74 -15.04 -21.26 -4.90
C ASN A 74 -13.81 -21.11 -3.99
N GLY A 75 -13.69 -20.00 -3.26
CA GLY A 75 -12.50 -19.64 -2.45
C GLY A 75 -11.98 -20.70 -1.48
#